data_AF-A0A1M6MHY0-F1
#
_entry.id   AF-A0A1M6MHY0-F1
#
_cell.length_a   1.000
_cell.length_b   1.000
_cell.length_c   1.000
_cell.angle_alpha   90.00
_cell.angle_beta   90.00
_cell.angle_gamma   90.00
#
_symmetry.space_group_name_H-M   'P 1'
#
loop_
_entity.id
_entity.type
_entity.pdbx_description
1 polymer ?
#
loop_
_entity_poly.entity_id
_entity_poly.type
_entity_poly.pdbx_seq_one_letter_code
_entity_poly.pdbx_strand_id
1 'polypeptide(L)'
;MKYDYSPTIDFLLDWYEQNARILPWRENPKPYYVWISEIMLQQTRVEAVKAYFERFIKVLPDSKALAEVEEEKLLKLWEGLGYYNRARNLQKAAGILVSDYGGELPGDYGELLKLPGIGSYTAGAIASIAFHIAEPAVDGNVLRVMMRVSGSFDDITEMKVKKQLEEDLRAVLPKDRPGDFNQAVMELGATVCIPVGKPLCEKCPLMHLCQAFKNRTENRIPVKKEKKPRQVQERTILILEMGGRYAICKREKKGLLAGMMEFPGVPGKLTPLMAEEYLQDLGYGAEELIPLGEAKHIFSHVEWHMTGYLVHLREGVAEAAGCYKTGNEENRASLVWALKSEIEERYSLPSAFDFYRKFVI
;
A
#
# COMPACT_ATOMS: atom_id res chain seq x y z
N MET A 1 -22.17 16.96 16.77
CA MET A 1 -22.78 18.27 16.46
C MET A 1 -22.40 18.58 15.02
N LYS A 2 -23.36 18.89 14.15
CA LYS A 2 -23.12 19.15 12.73
C LYS A 2 -22.36 20.47 12.59
N TYR A 3 -21.19 20.45 11.95
CA TYR A 3 -20.42 21.66 11.64
C TYR A 3 -20.72 22.10 10.20
N ASP A 4 -20.91 23.40 9.99
CA ASP A 4 -21.13 23.94 8.65
C ASP A 4 -19.80 24.23 7.96
N TYR A 5 -19.45 23.41 6.96
CA TYR A 5 -18.26 23.57 6.13
C TYR A 5 -18.49 24.41 4.88
N SER A 6 -19.72 24.89 4.63
CA SER A 6 -20.04 25.71 3.44
C SER A 6 -19.12 26.90 3.24
N PRO A 7 -18.70 27.65 4.29
CA PRO A 7 -17.79 28.78 4.12
C PRO A 7 -16.40 28.42 3.59
N THR A 8 -16.03 27.14 3.56
CA THR A 8 -14.70 26.70 3.10
C THR A 8 -14.60 26.54 1.59
N ILE A 9 -15.73 26.42 0.88
CA ILE A 9 -15.80 25.95 -0.51
C ILE A 9 -15.04 26.89 -1.44
N ASP A 10 -15.43 28.16 -1.50
CA ASP A 10 -14.86 29.12 -2.46
C ASP A 10 -13.35 29.30 -2.23
N PHE A 11 -12.93 29.46 -0.97
CA PHE A 11 -11.52 29.60 -0.62
C PHE A 11 -10.68 28.37 -0.97
N LEU A 12 -11.26 27.16 -0.89
CA LEU A 12 -10.57 25.94 -1.28
C LEU A 12 -10.43 25.83 -2.80
N LEU A 13 -11.50 26.12 -3.54
CA LEU A 13 -11.50 26.07 -5.00
C LEU A 13 -10.55 27.11 -5.60
N ASP A 14 -10.63 28.36 -5.15
CA ASP A 14 -9.75 29.46 -5.61
C ASP A 14 -8.28 29.14 -5.35
N TRP A 15 -7.98 28.59 -4.18
CA TRP A 15 -6.62 28.17 -3.84
C TRP A 15 -6.16 26.99 -4.71
N TYR A 16 -7.03 26.01 -4.94
CA TYR A 16 -6.69 24.81 -5.70
C TYR A 16 -6.36 25.13 -7.16
N GLU A 17 -7.11 26.03 -7.80
CA GLU A 17 -6.84 26.47 -9.18
C GLU A 17 -5.40 26.99 -9.37
N GLN A 18 -4.84 27.63 -8.35
CA GLN A 18 -3.51 28.24 -8.43
C GLN A 18 -2.39 27.32 -7.90
N ASN A 19 -2.73 26.33 -7.07
CA ASN A 19 -1.76 25.54 -6.30
C ASN A 19 -1.80 24.03 -6.57
N ALA A 20 -2.74 23.55 -7.38
CA ALA A 20 -2.84 22.12 -7.72
C ALA A 20 -1.53 21.63 -8.37
N ARG A 21 -0.92 20.60 -7.76
CA ARG A 21 0.21 19.93 -8.42
C ARG A 21 -0.25 19.23 -9.69
N ILE A 22 0.57 19.34 -10.72
CA ILE A 22 0.46 18.59 -11.97
C ILE A 22 0.83 17.13 -11.69
N LEU A 23 -0.13 16.23 -11.90
CA LEU A 23 -0.01 14.79 -11.65
C LEU A 23 -0.58 14.02 -12.87
N PRO A 24 0.04 12.91 -13.28
CA PRO A 24 -0.37 12.18 -14.49
C PRO A 24 -1.85 11.77 -14.51
N TRP A 25 -2.40 11.39 -13.36
CA TRP A 25 -3.82 11.01 -13.22
C TRP A 25 -4.79 12.19 -13.10
N ARG A 26 -4.29 13.41 -12.87
CA ARG A 26 -5.11 14.63 -12.85
C ARG A 26 -5.24 15.25 -14.24
N GLU A 27 -4.18 15.20 -15.04
CA GLU A 27 -4.19 15.73 -16.41
C GLU A 27 -5.11 14.92 -17.33
N ASN A 28 -5.36 13.66 -17.01
CA ASN A 28 -6.26 12.77 -17.75
C ASN A 28 -7.12 11.94 -16.77
N PRO A 29 -8.19 12.51 -16.19
CA PRO A 29 -8.97 11.91 -15.11
C PRO A 29 -9.95 10.85 -15.60
N LYS A 30 -9.50 9.92 -16.45
CA LYS A 30 -10.30 8.74 -16.84
C LYS A 30 -10.66 7.94 -15.59
N PRO A 31 -11.88 7.36 -15.50
CA PRO A 31 -12.28 6.55 -14.34
C PRO A 31 -11.26 5.48 -13.96
N TYR A 32 -10.70 4.78 -14.96
CA TYR A 32 -9.64 3.78 -14.72
C TYR A 32 -8.37 4.40 -14.12
N TYR A 33 -7.91 5.55 -14.63
CA TYR A 33 -6.69 6.20 -14.15
C TYR A 33 -6.85 6.74 -12.73
N VAL A 34 -7.98 7.38 -12.45
CA VAL A 34 -8.35 7.84 -11.11
C VAL A 34 -8.40 6.63 -10.17
N TRP A 35 -9.07 5.54 -10.55
CA TRP A 35 -9.14 4.35 -9.73
C TRP A 35 -7.77 3.77 -9.38
N ILE A 36 -6.89 3.59 -10.37
CA ILE A 36 -5.53 3.06 -10.15
C ILE A 36 -4.72 4.00 -9.25
N SER A 37 -4.73 5.31 -9.51
CA SER A 37 -3.98 6.28 -8.71
C SER A 37 -4.47 6.32 -7.27
N GLU A 38 -5.78 6.35 -7.05
CA GLU A 38 -6.37 6.39 -5.70
C GLU A 38 -6.05 5.14 -4.89
N ILE A 39 -6.03 3.96 -5.52
CA ILE A 39 -5.60 2.73 -4.85
C ILE A 39 -4.11 2.76 -4.53
N MET A 40 -3.25 3.24 -5.45
CA MET A 40 -1.81 3.39 -5.19
C MET A 40 -1.52 4.38 -4.06
N LEU A 41 -2.24 5.49 -4.00
CA LEU A 41 -2.07 6.56 -2.99
C LEU A 41 -2.49 6.15 -1.58
N GLN A 42 -3.21 5.05 -1.41
CA GLN A 42 -3.51 4.51 -0.08
C GLN A 42 -2.21 4.21 0.68
N GLN A 43 -1.96 5.00 1.73
CA GLN A 43 -0.76 4.87 2.59
C GLN A 43 0.58 4.96 1.84
N THR A 44 0.61 5.59 0.66
CA THR A 44 1.82 5.77 -0.15
C THR A 44 1.97 7.25 -0.54
N ARG A 45 3.20 7.77 -0.59
CA ARG A 45 3.45 9.18 -0.94
C ARG A 45 3.30 9.41 -2.44
N VAL A 46 2.80 10.59 -2.83
CA VAL A 46 2.54 10.99 -4.22
C VAL A 46 3.79 10.83 -5.10
N GLU A 47 4.95 11.25 -4.60
CA GLU A 47 6.21 11.25 -5.35
C GLU A 47 6.64 9.82 -5.71
N ALA A 48 6.43 8.86 -4.80
CA ALA A 48 6.68 7.46 -5.07
C ALA A 48 5.68 6.92 -6.10
N VAL A 49 4.40 7.31 -6.02
CA VAL A 49 3.35 6.77 -6.90
C VAL A 49 3.54 7.17 -8.37
N LYS A 50 4.09 8.35 -8.69
CA LYS A 50 4.23 8.83 -10.08
C LYS A 50 4.87 7.81 -11.03
N ALA A 51 6.08 7.35 -10.70
CA ALA A 51 6.81 6.40 -11.54
C ALA A 51 6.13 5.02 -11.62
N TYR A 52 5.46 4.60 -10.54
CA TYR A 52 4.73 3.35 -10.52
C TYR A 52 3.47 3.42 -11.38
N PHE A 53 2.72 4.50 -11.27
CA PHE A 53 1.52 4.74 -12.05
C PHE A 53 1.84 4.71 -13.54
N GLU A 54 2.84 5.48 -13.99
CA GLU A 54 3.27 5.53 -15.40
C GLU A 54 3.64 4.16 -15.96
N ARG A 55 4.46 3.39 -15.24
CA ARG A 55 4.82 2.02 -15.64
C ARG A 55 3.60 1.10 -15.67
N PHE A 56 2.71 1.23 -14.68
CA PHE A 56 1.54 0.37 -14.53
C PHE A 56 0.56 0.58 -15.68
N ILE A 57 0.15 1.83 -15.95
CA ILE A 57 -0.81 2.12 -17.03
C ILE A 57 -0.23 1.87 -18.42
N LYS A 58 1.09 1.93 -18.59
CA LYS A 58 1.74 1.56 -19.86
C LYS A 58 1.58 0.07 -20.17
N VAL A 59 1.63 -0.79 -19.16
CA VAL A 59 1.51 -2.25 -19.33
C VAL A 59 0.06 -2.71 -19.22
N LEU A 60 -0.73 -2.08 -18.35
CA LEU A 60 -2.12 -2.39 -18.04
C LEU A 60 -3.00 -1.16 -18.29
N PRO A 61 -3.26 -0.81 -19.56
CA PRO A 61 -3.90 0.46 -19.92
C PRO A 61 -5.39 0.56 -19.57
N ASP A 62 -6.06 -0.56 -19.32
CA ASP A 62 -7.49 -0.64 -19.03
C ASP A 62 -7.85 -1.82 -18.10
N SER A 63 -9.12 -1.89 -17.70
CA SER A 63 -9.65 -2.95 -16.85
C SER A 63 -9.49 -4.34 -17.47
N LYS A 64 -9.54 -4.47 -18.79
CA LYS A 64 -9.40 -5.77 -19.46
C LYS A 64 -7.98 -6.30 -19.32
N ALA A 65 -6.98 -5.48 -19.65
CA ALA A 65 -5.58 -5.83 -19.47
C ALA A 65 -5.26 -6.16 -18.01
N LEU A 66 -5.82 -5.42 -17.06
CA LEU A 66 -5.67 -5.69 -15.63
C LEU A 66 -6.37 -6.98 -15.16
N ALA A 67 -7.51 -7.35 -15.76
CA ALA A 67 -8.18 -8.60 -15.46
C ALA A 67 -7.42 -9.82 -16.01
N GLU A 68 -6.85 -9.71 -17.21
CA GLU A 68 -6.21 -10.80 -17.95
C GLU A 68 -4.73 -11.04 -17.58
N VAL A 69 -4.07 -10.06 -16.96
CA VAL A 69 -2.64 -10.19 -16.62
C VAL A 69 -2.38 -11.33 -15.63
N GLU A 70 -1.29 -12.06 -15.82
CA GLU A 70 -0.85 -13.06 -14.84
C GLU A 70 -0.53 -12.41 -13.49
N GLU A 71 -0.92 -13.06 -12.38
CA GLU A 71 -0.74 -12.52 -11.02
C GLU A 71 0.74 -12.18 -10.75
N GLU A 72 1.68 -12.98 -11.22
CA GLU A 72 3.12 -12.75 -11.00
C GLU A 72 3.59 -11.44 -11.64
N LYS A 73 3.16 -11.18 -12.89
CA LYS A 73 3.46 -9.92 -13.59
C LYS A 73 2.79 -8.73 -12.91
N LEU A 74 1.56 -8.88 -12.40
CA LEU A 74 0.89 -7.84 -11.62
C LEU A 74 1.65 -7.51 -10.33
N LEU A 75 2.04 -8.53 -9.56
CA LEU A 75 2.79 -8.35 -8.32
C LEU A 75 4.20 -7.77 -8.58
N LYS A 76 4.78 -8.05 -9.74
CA LYS A 76 6.04 -7.43 -10.18
C LYS A 76 5.87 -5.94 -10.49
N LEU A 77 4.80 -5.56 -11.20
CA LEU A 77 4.48 -4.15 -11.44
C LEU A 77 4.22 -3.38 -10.15
N TRP A 78 3.72 -4.06 -9.11
CA TRP A 78 3.42 -3.50 -7.79
C TRP A 78 4.58 -3.58 -6.77
N GLU A 79 5.68 -4.26 -7.12
CA GLU A 79 6.82 -4.52 -6.23
C GLU A 79 7.39 -3.21 -5.68
N GLY A 80 7.36 -3.05 -4.35
CA GLY A 80 7.86 -1.86 -3.65
C GLY A 80 6.79 -0.88 -3.16
N LEU A 81 5.54 -0.96 -3.65
CA LEU A 81 4.43 -0.12 -3.13
C LEU A 81 3.88 -0.61 -1.79
N GLY A 82 4.16 -1.86 -1.42
CA GLY A 82 3.58 -2.49 -0.22
C GLY A 82 2.06 -2.72 -0.32
N TYR A 83 1.49 -3.33 0.71
CA TYR A 83 0.07 -3.69 0.80
C TYR A 83 -0.46 -4.40 -0.47
N TYR A 84 0.19 -5.49 -0.88
CA TYR A 84 -0.04 -6.21 -2.14
C TYR A 84 -1.46 -6.74 -2.35
N ASN A 85 -2.27 -6.86 -1.28
CA ASN A 85 -3.69 -7.15 -1.43
C ASN A 85 -4.44 -6.07 -2.21
N ARG A 86 -3.93 -4.82 -2.27
CA ARG A 86 -4.47 -3.76 -3.14
C ARG A 86 -4.40 -4.18 -4.61
N ALA A 87 -3.24 -4.64 -5.09
CA ALA A 87 -3.07 -5.12 -6.46
C ALA A 87 -4.01 -6.30 -6.77
N ARG A 88 -4.14 -7.25 -5.85
CA ARG A 88 -5.05 -8.39 -6.03
C ARG A 88 -6.51 -7.97 -6.07
N ASN A 89 -6.91 -7.02 -5.23
CA ASN A 89 -8.26 -6.50 -5.25
C ASN A 89 -8.54 -5.69 -6.53
N LEU A 90 -7.56 -4.94 -7.03
CA LEU A 90 -7.62 -4.28 -8.34
C LEU A 90 -7.93 -5.30 -9.45
N GLN A 91 -7.18 -6.39 -9.52
CA GLN A 91 -7.41 -7.43 -10.53
C GLN A 91 -8.78 -8.11 -10.37
N LYS A 92 -9.20 -8.44 -9.15
CA LYS A 92 -10.53 -9.02 -8.90
C LYS A 92 -11.65 -8.08 -9.32
N ALA A 93 -11.56 -6.81 -8.96
CA ALA A 93 -12.51 -5.79 -9.37
C ALA A 93 -12.51 -5.61 -10.89
N ALA A 94 -11.34 -5.61 -11.53
CA ALA A 94 -11.23 -5.53 -12.98
C ALA A 94 -11.92 -6.71 -13.69
N GLY A 95 -11.82 -7.92 -13.13
CA GLY A 95 -12.58 -9.09 -13.61
C GLY A 95 -14.09 -8.87 -13.54
N ILE A 96 -14.60 -8.31 -12.44
CA ILE A 96 -16.03 -7.96 -12.30
C ILE A 96 -16.42 -6.85 -13.28
N LEU A 97 -15.58 -5.84 -13.48
CA LEU A 97 -15.84 -4.78 -14.46
C LEU A 97 -15.99 -5.36 -15.86
N VAL A 98 -15.10 -6.28 -16.27
CA VAL A 98 -15.15 -6.94 -17.58
C VAL A 98 -16.40 -7.81 -17.73
N SER A 99 -16.78 -8.58 -16.71
CA SER A 99 -17.94 -9.48 -16.79
C SER A 99 -19.28 -8.75 -16.72
N ASP A 100 -19.41 -7.76 -15.84
CA ASP A 100 -20.70 -7.21 -15.42
C ASP A 100 -20.94 -5.78 -15.94
N TYR A 101 -19.86 -5.05 -16.28
CA TYR A 101 -19.90 -3.63 -16.66
C TYR A 101 -19.18 -3.32 -17.99
N GLY A 102 -18.91 -4.34 -18.82
CA GLY A 102 -18.29 -4.16 -20.14
C GLY A 102 -16.85 -3.61 -20.11
N GLY A 103 -16.17 -3.72 -18.97
CA GLY A 103 -14.81 -3.22 -18.75
C GLY A 103 -14.73 -1.79 -18.22
N GLU A 104 -15.86 -1.09 -18.07
CA GLU A 104 -15.91 0.30 -17.63
C GLU A 104 -16.33 0.40 -16.15
N LEU A 105 -15.79 1.40 -15.43
CA LEU A 105 -16.24 1.66 -14.08
C LEU A 105 -17.67 2.23 -14.09
N PRO A 106 -18.56 1.79 -13.18
CA PRO A 106 -19.90 2.36 -13.10
C PRO A 106 -19.85 3.80 -12.59
N GLY A 107 -20.60 4.68 -13.25
CA GLY A 107 -20.85 6.07 -12.81
C GLY A 107 -21.88 6.16 -11.69
N ASP A 108 -21.78 5.28 -10.68
CA ASP A 108 -22.65 5.26 -9.50
C ASP A 108 -21.85 4.91 -8.24
N TYR A 109 -22.03 5.69 -7.17
CA TYR A 109 -21.29 5.51 -5.92
C TYR A 109 -21.61 4.18 -5.23
N GLY A 110 -22.87 3.74 -5.26
CA GLY A 110 -23.32 2.48 -4.67
C GLY A 110 -22.74 1.27 -5.40
N GLU A 111 -22.70 1.31 -6.73
CA GLU A 111 -22.07 0.27 -7.55
C GLU A 111 -20.54 0.23 -7.34
N LEU A 112 -19.87 1.38 -7.28
CA LEU A 112 -18.43 1.47 -6.99
C LEU A 112 -18.09 0.81 -5.64
N LEU A 113 -18.91 1.00 -4.60
CA LEU A 113 -18.72 0.40 -3.28
C LEU A 113 -18.79 -1.14 -3.26
N LYS A 114 -19.43 -1.77 -4.25
CA LYS A 114 -19.52 -3.23 -4.33
C LYS A 114 -18.22 -3.86 -4.83
N LEU A 115 -17.34 -3.08 -5.46
CA LEU A 115 -16.12 -3.59 -6.08
C LEU A 115 -15.03 -3.89 -5.02
N PRO A 116 -14.32 -5.03 -5.13
CA PRO A 116 -13.24 -5.40 -4.22
C PRO A 116 -12.18 -4.31 -4.07
N GLY A 117 -11.89 -3.94 -2.81
CA GLY A 117 -10.86 -2.93 -2.50
C GLY A 117 -11.30 -1.48 -2.66
N ILE A 118 -12.54 -1.22 -3.09
CA ILE A 118 -13.12 0.12 -3.14
C ILE A 118 -13.96 0.36 -1.89
N GLY A 119 -13.47 1.22 -0.99
CA GLY A 119 -14.23 1.71 0.17
C GLY A 119 -14.80 3.11 -0.06
N SER A 120 -15.48 3.69 0.95
CA SER A 120 -16.18 4.99 0.85
C SER A 120 -15.30 6.12 0.29
N TYR A 121 -14.04 6.18 0.72
CA TYR A 121 -13.07 7.15 0.21
C TYR A 121 -12.84 7.00 -1.31
N THR A 122 -12.47 5.80 -1.75
CA THR A 122 -12.12 5.56 -3.15
C THR A 122 -13.35 5.66 -4.05
N ALA A 123 -14.51 5.19 -3.60
CA ALA A 123 -15.77 5.37 -4.32
C ALA A 123 -16.10 6.87 -4.48
N GLY A 124 -15.97 7.67 -3.41
CA GLY A 124 -16.20 9.11 -3.47
C GLY A 124 -15.19 9.82 -4.37
N ALA A 125 -13.92 9.42 -4.34
CA ALA A 125 -12.88 9.97 -5.20
C ALA A 125 -13.17 9.68 -6.68
N ILE A 126 -13.46 8.43 -7.05
CA ILE A 126 -13.81 8.07 -8.44
C ILE A 126 -15.09 8.79 -8.89
N ALA A 127 -16.15 8.71 -8.08
CA ALA A 127 -17.45 9.31 -8.40
C ALA A 127 -17.34 10.82 -8.63
N SER A 128 -16.61 11.54 -7.76
CA SER A 128 -16.48 12.99 -7.86
C SER A 128 -15.49 13.46 -8.92
N ILE A 129 -14.34 12.80 -9.07
CA ILE A 129 -13.28 13.24 -9.98
C ILE A 129 -13.56 12.81 -11.42
N ALA A 130 -14.01 11.58 -11.62
CA ALA A 130 -14.17 11.02 -12.97
C ALA A 130 -15.60 11.13 -13.52
N PHE A 131 -16.61 11.12 -12.64
CA PHE A 131 -18.02 11.15 -13.02
C PHE A 131 -18.75 12.43 -12.60
N HIS A 132 -18.08 13.38 -11.95
CA HIS A 132 -18.66 14.63 -11.47
C HIS A 132 -19.88 14.45 -10.54
N ILE A 133 -19.92 13.34 -9.81
CA ILE A 133 -20.98 13.04 -8.84
C ILE A 133 -20.60 13.62 -7.48
N ALA A 134 -21.50 14.36 -6.85
CA ALA A 134 -21.27 15.06 -5.59
C ALA A 134 -21.21 14.11 -4.37
N GLU A 135 -20.16 13.29 -4.32
CA GLU A 135 -19.85 12.40 -3.19
C GLU A 135 -18.53 12.78 -2.53
N PRO A 136 -18.45 12.73 -1.18
CA PRO A 136 -17.24 13.13 -0.45
C PRO A 136 -16.16 12.06 -0.52
N ALA A 137 -14.90 12.49 -0.68
CA ALA A 137 -13.73 11.62 -0.66
C ALA A 137 -12.93 11.84 0.65
N VAL A 138 -13.31 11.16 1.73
CA VAL A 138 -12.71 11.41 3.06
C VAL A 138 -11.55 10.47 3.35
N ASP A 139 -10.32 10.97 3.17
CA ASP A 139 -9.06 10.31 3.56
C ASP A 139 -8.49 10.88 4.89
N GLY A 140 -7.28 10.46 5.25
CA GLY A 140 -6.58 10.97 6.44
C GLY A 140 -6.16 12.45 6.34
N ASN A 141 -6.03 12.99 5.13
CA ASN A 141 -5.77 14.42 4.90
C ASN A 141 -7.04 15.23 5.14
N VAL A 142 -8.16 14.84 4.54
CA VAL A 142 -9.48 15.45 4.72
C VAL A 142 -9.90 15.42 6.18
N LEU A 143 -9.79 14.27 6.85
CA LEU A 143 -10.06 14.16 8.29
C LEU A 143 -9.24 15.19 9.09
N ARG A 144 -7.93 15.26 8.87
CA ARG A 144 -7.08 16.22 9.60
C ARG A 144 -7.47 17.67 9.34
N VAL A 145 -7.66 18.04 8.07
CA VAL A 145 -8.00 19.42 7.68
C VAL A 145 -9.35 19.81 8.28
N MET A 146 -10.40 19.02 8.04
CA MET A 146 -11.75 19.38 8.46
C MET A 146 -11.92 19.36 9.97
N MET A 147 -11.28 18.42 10.68
CA MET A 147 -11.31 18.41 12.14
C MET A 147 -10.58 19.62 12.73
N ARG A 148 -9.48 20.09 12.12
CA ARG A 148 -8.81 21.34 12.52
C ARG A 148 -9.68 22.56 12.22
N VAL A 149 -10.35 22.59 11.06
CA VAL A 149 -11.26 23.68 10.69
C VAL A 149 -12.39 23.80 11.70
N SER A 150 -13.06 22.70 12.03
CA SER A 150 -14.14 22.69 13.03
C SER A 150 -13.65 22.79 14.48
N GLY A 151 -12.38 22.52 14.75
CA GLY A 151 -11.81 22.48 16.10
C GLY A 151 -12.26 21.25 16.89
N SER A 152 -12.67 20.18 16.23
CA SER A 152 -13.17 18.97 16.88
C SER A 152 -12.04 18.11 17.44
N PHE A 153 -12.25 17.61 18.67
CA PHE A 153 -11.39 16.66 19.36
C PHE A 153 -11.89 15.21 19.29
N ASP A 154 -12.89 14.93 18.44
CA ASP A 154 -13.36 13.55 18.26
C ASP A 154 -12.23 12.66 17.68
N ASP A 155 -12.18 11.41 18.14
CA ASP A 155 -11.16 10.46 17.71
C ASP A 155 -11.42 10.00 16.27
N ILE A 156 -10.54 10.40 15.34
CA ILE A 156 -10.69 10.09 13.92
C ILE A 156 -10.46 8.61 13.58
N THR A 157 -10.10 7.78 14.58
CA THR A 157 -10.04 6.33 14.42
C THR A 157 -11.41 5.66 14.58
N GLU A 158 -12.42 6.38 15.07
CA GLU A 158 -13.78 5.88 15.22
C GLU A 158 -14.58 6.02 13.91
N MET A 159 -15.20 4.92 13.45
CA MET A 159 -15.97 4.92 12.19
C MET A 159 -17.11 5.93 12.18
N LYS A 160 -17.75 6.18 13.33
CA LYS A 160 -18.83 7.19 13.45
C LYS A 160 -18.35 8.61 13.13
N VAL A 161 -17.10 8.95 13.47
CA VAL A 161 -16.54 10.29 13.23
C VAL A 161 -16.31 10.48 11.73
N LYS A 162 -15.74 9.47 11.06
CA LYS A 162 -15.59 9.49 9.61
C LYS A 162 -16.94 9.61 8.91
N LYS A 163 -17.93 8.80 9.31
CA LYS A 163 -19.28 8.82 8.72
C LYS A 163 -19.96 10.17 8.92
N GLN A 164 -19.86 10.76 10.11
CA GLN A 164 -20.41 12.10 10.37
C GLN A 164 -19.76 13.15 9.47
N LEU A 165 -18.43 13.12 9.30
CA LEU A 165 -17.75 14.05 8.40
C LEU A 165 -18.17 13.83 6.92
N GLU A 166 -18.32 12.58 6.48
CA GLU A 166 -18.85 12.28 5.14
C GLU A 166 -20.27 12.88 4.97
N GLU A 167 -21.14 12.78 5.98
CA GLU A 167 -22.49 13.39 5.94
C GLU A 167 -22.45 14.92 5.92
N ASP A 168 -21.60 15.53 6.75
CA ASP A 168 -21.43 16.99 6.81
C ASP A 168 -20.90 17.54 5.48
N LEU A 169 -19.90 16.89 4.87
CA LEU A 169 -19.35 17.30 3.58
C LEU A 169 -20.31 17.07 2.42
N ARG A 170 -21.05 15.95 2.41
CA ARG A 170 -22.06 15.68 1.37
C ARG A 170 -23.14 16.77 1.32
N ALA A 171 -23.48 17.36 2.47
CA ALA A 171 -24.47 18.42 2.54
C ALA A 171 -24.02 19.76 1.91
N VAL A 172 -22.71 19.97 1.76
CA VAL A 172 -22.14 21.25 1.29
C VAL A 172 -21.37 21.12 -0.01
N LEU A 173 -21.19 19.90 -0.52
CA LEU A 173 -20.35 19.63 -1.69
C LEU A 173 -20.86 20.37 -2.93
N PRO A 174 -20.00 21.15 -3.64
CA PRO A 174 -20.42 21.87 -4.84
C PRO A 174 -20.78 20.87 -5.95
N LYS A 175 -21.95 21.05 -6.57
CA LYS A 175 -22.47 20.12 -7.58
C LYS A 175 -21.80 20.27 -8.94
N ASP A 176 -21.28 21.45 -9.22
CA ASP A 176 -20.61 21.81 -10.47
C ASP A 176 -19.16 21.32 -10.51
N ARG A 177 -18.45 21.34 -9.37
CA ARG A 177 -17.03 20.93 -9.28
C ARG A 177 -16.72 20.06 -8.05
N PRO A 178 -17.42 18.92 -7.85
CA PRO A 178 -17.25 18.09 -6.66
C PRO A 178 -15.85 17.47 -6.58
N GLY A 179 -15.30 17.05 -7.72
CA GLY A 179 -13.94 16.51 -7.83
C GLY A 179 -12.87 17.51 -7.41
N ASP A 180 -12.98 18.76 -7.86
CA ASP A 180 -12.03 19.82 -7.52
C ASP A 180 -12.05 20.13 -6.03
N PHE A 181 -13.24 20.21 -5.42
CA PHE A 181 -13.36 20.41 -3.97
C PHE A 181 -12.70 19.28 -3.17
N ASN A 182 -13.00 18.03 -3.50
CA ASN A 182 -12.39 16.88 -2.83
C ASN A 182 -10.85 16.91 -2.97
N GLN A 183 -10.35 17.17 -4.18
CA GLN A 183 -8.93 17.27 -4.44
C GLN A 183 -8.28 18.46 -3.75
N ALA A 184 -8.96 19.61 -3.65
CA ALA A 184 -8.48 20.80 -2.95
C ALA A 184 -8.19 20.52 -1.48
N VAL A 185 -9.10 19.81 -0.79
CA VAL A 185 -8.92 19.47 0.63
C VAL A 185 -7.78 18.47 0.80
N MET A 186 -7.71 17.44 -0.06
CA MET A 186 -6.61 16.46 -0.05
C MET A 186 -5.26 17.14 -0.28
N GLU A 187 -5.19 18.04 -1.25
CA GLU A 187 -3.99 18.80 -1.62
C GLU A 187 -3.56 19.74 -0.49
N LEU A 188 -4.51 20.45 0.13
CA LEU A 188 -4.25 21.33 1.27
C LEU A 188 -3.69 20.54 2.45
N GLY A 189 -4.27 19.37 2.74
CA GLY A 189 -3.77 18.48 3.78
C GLY A 189 -2.36 17.97 3.48
N ALA A 190 -2.07 17.64 2.22
CA ALA A 190 -0.77 17.12 1.82
C ALA A 190 0.35 18.17 1.85
N THR A 191 0.05 19.43 1.54
CA THR A 191 1.09 20.45 1.24
C THR A 191 1.17 21.59 2.27
N VAL A 192 0.07 21.91 2.96
CA VAL A 192 -0.01 23.06 3.87
C VAL A 192 -0.34 22.61 5.29
N CYS A 193 -1.48 21.93 5.44
CA CYS A 193 -1.97 21.42 6.72
C CYS A 193 -1.33 20.06 7.04
N ILE A 194 -0.01 20.01 7.09
CA ILE A 194 0.77 18.76 7.17
C ILE A 194 0.60 18.04 8.52
N PRO A 195 0.77 16.69 8.55
CA PRO A 195 0.59 15.89 9.75
C PRO A 195 1.83 15.77 10.64
N VAL A 196 3.03 15.99 10.08
CA VAL A 196 4.32 15.91 10.78
C VAL A 196 4.95 17.29 10.78
N GLY A 197 5.36 17.76 11.95
CA GLY A 197 5.86 19.12 12.14
C GLY A 197 4.75 20.16 12.25
N LYS A 198 5.13 21.43 12.20
CA LYS A 198 4.20 22.56 12.33
C LYS A 198 3.45 22.77 11.00
N PRO A 199 2.10 22.81 10.98
CA PRO A 199 1.37 23.17 9.77
C PRO A 199 1.70 24.59 9.33
N LEU A 200 1.68 24.82 8.00
CA LEU A 200 2.00 26.12 7.38
C LEU A 200 0.76 27.03 7.39
N CYS A 201 0.22 27.31 8.58
CA CYS A 201 -1.06 28.00 8.74
C CYS A 201 -1.09 29.38 8.06
N GLU A 202 0.04 30.08 8.03
CA GLU A 202 0.20 31.37 7.35
C GLU A 202 0.02 31.32 5.83
N LYS A 203 0.11 30.12 5.22
CA LYS A 203 -0.15 29.87 3.80
C LYS A 203 -1.50 29.22 3.55
N CYS A 204 -2.31 29.01 4.59
CA CYS A 204 -3.56 28.28 4.50
C CYS A 204 -4.72 29.20 4.07
N PRO A 205 -5.47 28.88 2.99
CA PRO A 205 -6.62 29.69 2.58
C PRO A 205 -7.73 29.71 3.64
N LEU A 206 -7.80 28.66 4.47
CA LEU A 206 -8.81 28.50 5.53
C LEU A 206 -8.37 29.07 6.89
N MET A 207 -7.22 29.73 6.99
CA MET A 207 -6.65 30.20 8.26
C MET A 207 -7.67 31.01 9.09
N HIS A 208 -8.39 31.93 8.44
CA HIS A 208 -9.36 32.82 9.08
C HIS A 208 -10.65 32.11 9.53
N LEU A 209 -10.96 30.94 8.98
CA LEU A 209 -12.11 30.11 9.35
C LEU A 209 -11.75 29.06 10.41
N CYS A 210 -10.48 28.62 10.44
CA CYS A 210 -10.02 27.50 11.24
C CYS A 210 -10.11 27.76 12.75
N GLN A 211 -10.87 26.92 13.46
CA GLN A 211 -11.01 27.01 14.92
C GLN A 211 -9.76 26.51 15.65
N ALA A 212 -9.10 25.46 15.15
CA ALA A 212 -7.80 25.03 15.72
C ALA A 212 -6.75 26.15 15.59
N PHE A 213 -6.76 26.82 14.43
CA PHE A 213 -6.29 28.17 14.14
C PHE A 213 -6.25 29.13 15.34
N LYS A 214 -7.46 29.62 15.58
CA LYS A 214 -7.80 30.65 16.57
C LYS A 214 -7.45 30.23 17.99
N ASN A 215 -7.57 28.95 18.29
CA ASN A 215 -7.38 28.40 19.63
C ASN A 215 -5.97 27.83 19.87
N ARG A 216 -5.07 27.86 18.89
CA ARG A 216 -3.71 27.29 18.95
C ARG A 216 -3.70 25.80 19.32
N THR A 217 -4.62 25.03 18.75
CA THR A 217 -4.79 23.59 19.03
C THR A 217 -4.50 22.70 17.82
N GLU A 218 -3.89 23.22 16.76
CA GLU A 218 -3.58 22.53 15.51
C GLU A 218 -2.65 21.32 15.72
N ASN A 219 -1.75 21.38 16.71
CA ASN A 219 -0.87 20.27 17.08
C ASN A 219 -1.57 19.18 17.92
N ARG A 220 -2.77 19.47 18.44
CA ARG A 220 -3.57 18.53 19.24
C ARG A 220 -4.68 17.86 18.43
N ILE A 221 -4.96 18.37 17.23
CA ILE A 221 -6.01 17.89 16.32
C ILE A 221 -5.35 17.42 15.01
N PRO A 222 -5.71 16.24 14.48
CA PRO A 222 -6.76 15.34 14.93
C PRO A 222 -6.34 14.47 16.12
N VAL A 223 -7.31 14.14 16.97
CA VAL A 223 -7.14 13.13 18.02
C VAL A 223 -7.12 11.75 17.38
N LYS A 224 -6.15 10.93 17.77
CA LYS A 224 -6.02 9.53 17.34
C LYS A 224 -5.75 8.66 18.55
N LYS A 225 -6.37 7.48 18.61
CA LYS A 225 -6.01 6.46 19.59
C LYS A 225 -4.53 6.07 19.49
N GLU A 226 -3.91 5.82 20.63
CA GLU A 226 -2.57 5.24 20.69
C GLU A 226 -2.54 3.89 19.98
N LYS A 227 -1.53 3.69 19.13
CA LYS A 227 -1.32 2.41 18.45
C LYS A 227 -0.80 1.40 19.45
N LYS A 228 -1.32 0.17 19.40
CA LYS A 228 -0.73 -0.96 20.14
C LYS A 228 0.73 -1.13 19.75
N PRO A 229 1.61 -1.55 20.69
CA PRO A 229 2.98 -1.88 20.35
C PRO A 229 3.01 -3.00 19.30
N ARG A 230 3.99 -2.94 18.40
CA ARG A 230 4.16 -3.97 17.36
C ARG A 230 4.65 -5.26 18.02
N GLN A 231 4.23 -6.39 17.49
CA GLN A 231 4.79 -7.67 17.88
C GLN A 231 6.14 -7.87 17.18
N VAL A 232 7.20 -8.07 17.97
CA VAL A 232 8.52 -8.44 17.45
C VAL A 232 8.53 -9.93 17.11
N GLN A 233 9.03 -10.29 15.94
CA GLN A 233 9.21 -11.67 15.48
C GLN A 233 10.65 -11.86 15.01
N GLU A 234 11.34 -12.82 15.61
CA GLU A 234 12.65 -13.25 15.15
C GLU A 234 12.51 -14.22 13.98
N ARG A 235 13.41 -14.11 13.00
CA ARG A 235 13.46 -15.00 11.84
C ARG A 235 14.91 -15.23 11.41
N THR A 236 15.18 -16.41 10.88
CA THR A 236 16.44 -16.72 10.19
C THR A 236 16.17 -16.85 8.70
N ILE A 237 16.98 -16.16 7.89
CA ILE A 237 16.89 -16.15 6.42
C ILE A 237 18.08 -16.92 5.86
N LEU A 238 17.82 -17.83 4.92
CA LEU A 238 18.82 -18.69 4.29
C LEU A 238 18.85 -18.37 2.79
N ILE A 239 19.96 -17.79 2.33
CA ILE A 239 20.26 -17.62 0.92
C ILE A 239 20.95 -18.91 0.47
N LEU A 240 20.20 -19.81 -0.16
CA LEU A 240 20.74 -21.06 -0.68
C LEU A 240 21.20 -20.86 -2.11
N GLU A 241 22.46 -21.16 -2.38
CA GLU A 241 23.07 -21.07 -3.71
C GLU A 241 23.55 -22.45 -4.15
N MET A 242 23.26 -22.79 -5.40
CA MET A 242 23.67 -24.04 -6.03
C MET A 242 23.87 -23.81 -7.54
N GLY A 243 25.11 -23.96 -8.02
CA GLY A 243 25.44 -23.89 -9.45
C GLY A 243 25.07 -22.56 -10.11
N GLY A 244 25.25 -21.44 -9.41
CA GLY A 244 24.90 -20.09 -9.86
C GLY A 244 23.42 -19.73 -9.76
N ARG A 245 22.59 -20.62 -9.20
CA ARG A 245 21.15 -20.39 -8.98
C ARG A 245 20.86 -20.24 -7.50
N TYR A 246 19.83 -19.47 -7.19
CA TYR A 246 19.40 -19.20 -5.82
C TYR A 246 18.00 -19.75 -5.59
N ALA A 247 17.80 -20.35 -4.42
CA ALA A 247 16.48 -20.83 -4.02
C ALA A 247 15.61 -19.66 -3.53
N ILE A 248 14.40 -19.59 -4.09
CA ILE A 248 13.30 -18.77 -3.57
C ILE A 248 12.04 -19.64 -3.49
N CYS A 249 11.04 -19.19 -2.75
CA CYS A 249 9.76 -19.88 -2.72
C CYS A 249 8.59 -18.93 -2.54
N LYS A 250 7.40 -19.46 -2.83
CA LYS A 250 6.15 -18.72 -2.74
C LYS A 250 5.54 -18.89 -1.37
N ARG A 251 5.27 -17.77 -0.69
CA ARG A 251 4.51 -17.71 0.56
C ARG A 251 3.10 -18.26 0.37
N GLU A 252 2.52 -18.76 1.45
CA GLU A 252 1.12 -19.19 1.47
C GLU A 252 0.17 -18.08 1.00
N LYS A 253 -1.00 -18.45 0.49
CA LYS A 253 -2.02 -17.51 -0.02
C LYS A 253 -2.70 -16.68 1.07
N LYS A 254 -2.37 -16.89 2.35
CA LYS A 254 -2.94 -16.17 3.51
C LYS A 254 -1.81 -15.66 4.41
N GLY A 255 -2.13 -14.65 5.22
CA GLY A 255 -1.20 -14.08 6.19
C GLY A 255 -0.32 -12.95 5.64
N LEU A 256 0.75 -12.64 6.37
CA LEU A 256 1.67 -11.55 6.05
C LEU A 256 2.44 -11.85 4.76
N LEU A 257 2.47 -10.88 3.83
CA LEU A 257 3.10 -11.02 2.51
C LEU A 257 2.57 -12.23 1.71
N ALA A 258 1.28 -12.54 1.87
CA ALA A 258 0.64 -13.69 1.22
C ALA A 258 0.96 -13.77 -0.28
N GLY A 259 1.30 -14.96 -0.76
CA GLY A 259 1.55 -15.28 -2.17
C GLY A 259 2.79 -14.62 -2.80
N MET A 260 3.60 -13.89 -2.03
CA MET A 260 4.84 -13.28 -2.52
C MET A 260 6.00 -14.27 -2.50
N MET A 261 7.05 -13.98 -3.28
CA MET A 261 8.29 -14.75 -3.19
C MET A 261 9.07 -14.36 -1.94
N GLU A 262 9.89 -15.27 -1.45
CA GLU A 262 10.84 -15.03 -0.37
C GLU A 262 12.03 -15.95 -0.47
N PHE A 263 13.06 -15.65 0.31
CA PHE A 263 14.14 -16.59 0.58
C PHE A 263 13.68 -17.64 1.61
N PRO A 264 14.16 -18.89 1.52
CA PRO A 264 13.97 -19.89 2.56
C PRO A 264 14.35 -19.34 3.94
N GLY A 265 13.66 -19.80 4.98
CA GLY A 265 13.94 -19.33 6.33
C GLY A 265 13.10 -20.02 7.39
N VAL A 266 13.36 -19.69 8.65
CA VAL A 266 12.63 -20.26 9.79
C VAL A 266 12.26 -19.20 10.83
N PRO A 267 11.21 -19.40 11.63
CA PRO A 267 11.00 -18.62 12.85
C PRO A 267 12.16 -18.79 13.83
N GLY A 268 12.48 -17.71 14.56
CA GLY A 268 13.56 -17.70 15.55
C GLY A 268 14.92 -17.33 14.98
N LYS A 269 15.89 -17.19 15.88
CA LYS A 269 17.28 -16.84 15.57
C LYS A 269 18.17 -18.07 15.71
N LEU A 270 18.55 -18.68 14.59
CA LEU A 270 19.49 -19.80 14.57
C LEU A 270 20.92 -19.27 14.70
N THR A 271 21.75 -19.99 15.45
CA THR A 271 23.21 -19.87 15.38
C THR A 271 23.74 -20.56 14.12
N PRO A 272 25.01 -20.33 13.71
CA PRO A 272 25.59 -21.04 12.56
C PRO A 272 25.46 -22.58 12.68
N LEU A 273 25.76 -23.13 13.85
CA LEU A 273 25.64 -24.57 14.11
C LEU A 273 24.19 -25.08 13.94
N MET A 274 23.22 -24.35 14.51
CA MET A 274 21.81 -24.72 14.36
C MET A 274 21.31 -24.60 12.91
N ALA A 275 21.86 -23.66 12.14
CA ALA A 275 21.52 -23.51 10.72
C ALA A 275 22.09 -24.67 9.89
N GLU A 276 23.31 -25.13 10.17
CA GLU A 276 23.89 -26.32 9.54
C GLU A 276 23.08 -27.59 9.87
N GLU A 277 22.74 -27.80 11.15
CA GLU A 277 21.88 -28.91 11.58
C GLU A 277 20.52 -28.88 10.89
N TYR A 278 19.92 -27.69 10.79
CA TYR A 278 18.64 -27.49 10.11
C TYR A 278 18.71 -27.83 8.60
N LEU A 279 19.80 -27.45 7.94
CA LEU A 279 20.03 -27.78 6.53
C LEU A 279 20.21 -29.28 6.34
N GLN A 280 21.01 -29.93 7.18
CA GLN A 280 21.20 -31.39 7.15
C GLN A 280 19.89 -32.14 7.35
N ASP A 281 19.05 -31.68 8.27
CA ASP A 281 17.70 -32.20 8.53
C ASP A 281 16.75 -32.10 7.33
N LEU A 282 16.97 -31.11 6.47
CA LEU A 282 16.26 -30.95 5.20
C LEU A 282 16.89 -31.79 4.08
N GLY A 283 18.02 -32.45 4.33
CA GLY A 283 18.78 -33.19 3.33
C GLY A 283 19.76 -32.32 2.53
N TYR A 284 19.99 -31.07 2.95
CA TYR A 284 20.97 -30.17 2.35
C TYR A 284 22.36 -30.36 2.95
N GLY A 285 23.33 -30.70 2.09
CA GLY A 285 24.75 -30.66 2.43
C GLY A 285 25.34 -29.27 2.14
N ALA A 286 25.56 -28.47 3.18
CA ALA A 286 26.28 -27.21 3.05
C ALA A 286 27.77 -27.47 2.79
N GLU A 287 28.30 -26.87 1.73
CA GLU A 287 29.73 -26.77 1.44
C GLU A 287 30.37 -25.66 2.28
N GLU A 288 29.67 -24.53 2.37
CA GLU A 288 30.09 -23.35 3.12
C GLU A 288 28.85 -22.61 3.65
N LEU A 289 28.95 -22.09 4.88
CA LEU A 289 27.94 -21.25 5.50
C LEU A 289 28.56 -19.93 5.97
N ILE A 290 28.07 -18.83 5.41
CA ILE A 290 28.61 -17.48 5.62
C ILE A 290 27.54 -16.61 6.31
N PRO A 291 27.80 -16.08 7.52
CA PRO A 291 26.90 -15.12 8.17
C PRO A 291 26.79 -13.81 7.39
N LEU A 292 25.57 -13.38 7.10
CA LEU A 292 25.27 -12.13 6.37
C LEU A 292 24.94 -10.95 7.29
N GLY A 293 24.78 -11.21 8.59
CA GLY A 293 24.40 -10.23 9.60
C GLY A 293 22.88 -10.10 9.80
N GLU A 294 22.51 -9.09 10.59
CA GLU A 294 21.15 -8.86 11.04
C GLU A 294 20.44 -7.74 10.26
N ALA A 295 19.15 -7.92 10.01
CA ALA A 295 18.30 -6.94 9.37
C ALA A 295 17.00 -6.75 10.14
N LYS A 296 16.54 -5.50 10.23
CA LYS A 296 15.25 -5.16 10.84
C LYS A 296 14.29 -4.63 9.78
N HIS A 297 13.08 -5.18 9.74
CA HIS A 297 12.01 -4.69 8.88
C HIS A 297 10.73 -4.39 9.67
N ILE A 298 10.12 -3.24 9.41
CA ILE A 298 8.97 -2.74 10.18
C ILE A 298 7.71 -2.78 9.32
N PHE A 299 6.73 -3.58 9.72
CA PHE A 299 5.36 -3.53 9.21
C PHE A 299 4.47 -2.68 10.13
N SER A 300 3.19 -2.51 9.75
CA SER A 300 2.25 -1.73 10.58
C SER A 300 1.96 -2.37 11.94
N HIS A 301 1.92 -3.70 12.01
CA HIS A 301 1.50 -4.47 13.20
C HIS A 301 2.57 -5.44 13.72
N VAL A 302 3.60 -5.72 12.92
CA VAL A 302 4.68 -6.67 13.22
C VAL A 302 6.01 -6.01 12.90
N GLU A 303 7.05 -6.42 13.62
CA GLU A 303 8.44 -6.07 13.36
C GLU A 303 9.26 -7.35 13.20
N TRP A 304 9.97 -7.50 12.08
CA TRP A 304 10.85 -8.63 11.84
C TRP A 304 12.28 -8.30 12.22
N HIS A 305 12.88 -9.14 13.05
CA HIS A 305 14.30 -9.15 13.38
C HIS A 305 14.89 -10.38 12.73
N MET A 306 15.65 -10.17 11.66
CA MET A 306 16.16 -11.22 10.81
C MET A 306 17.66 -11.42 11.03
N THR A 307 18.10 -12.67 11.02
CA THR A 307 19.53 -13.05 10.90
C THR A 307 19.69 -13.84 9.61
N GLY A 308 20.70 -13.52 8.80
CA GLY A 308 20.87 -14.15 7.49
C GLY A 308 22.13 -15.00 7.36
N TYR A 309 22.05 -16.05 6.56
CA TYR A 309 23.17 -16.88 6.15
C TYR A 309 23.16 -17.10 4.64
N LEU A 310 24.32 -16.99 3.98
CA LEU A 310 24.55 -17.49 2.64
C LEU A 310 25.11 -18.91 2.75
N VAL A 311 24.53 -19.82 1.99
CA VAL A 311 24.84 -21.24 2.06
C VAL A 311 25.14 -21.72 0.64
N HIS A 312 26.38 -22.11 0.40
CA HIS A 312 26.78 -22.81 -0.81
C HIS A 312 26.45 -24.29 -0.63
N LEU A 313 25.60 -24.83 -1.49
CA LEU A 313 25.18 -26.23 -1.42
C LEU A 313 25.98 -27.10 -2.38
N ARG A 314 26.24 -28.35 -1.98
CA ARG A 314 26.82 -29.37 -2.86
C ARG A 314 25.88 -29.66 -4.03
N GLU A 315 26.45 -29.77 -5.24
CA GLU A 315 25.69 -30.24 -6.41
C GLU A 315 25.17 -31.68 -6.19
N GLY A 316 23.94 -31.95 -6.65
CA GLY A 316 23.32 -33.28 -6.57
C GLY A 316 22.42 -33.51 -5.36
N VAL A 317 22.19 -32.49 -4.53
CA VAL A 317 21.18 -32.56 -3.47
C VAL A 317 19.78 -32.47 -4.09
N ALA A 318 18.95 -33.48 -3.81
CA ALA A 318 17.66 -33.71 -4.44
C ALA A 318 16.67 -32.54 -4.29
N GLU A 319 15.84 -32.36 -5.33
CA GLU A 319 14.72 -31.40 -5.49
C GLU A 319 13.59 -31.52 -4.42
N ALA A 320 13.77 -32.31 -3.36
CA ALA A 320 12.71 -32.82 -2.48
C ALA A 320 12.51 -32.02 -1.17
N ALA A 321 13.32 -30.99 -0.91
CA ALA A 321 13.25 -30.23 0.34
C ALA A 321 12.51 -28.91 0.14
N GLY A 322 11.35 -28.81 0.80
CA GLY A 322 10.48 -27.64 0.75
C GLY A 322 11.06 -26.42 1.43
N CYS A 323 10.44 -25.27 1.20
CA CYS A 323 10.93 -23.98 1.67
C CYS A 323 10.96 -23.78 3.21
N TYR A 324 10.25 -24.64 3.93
CA TYR A 324 10.10 -24.63 5.37
C TYR A 324 9.99 -26.08 5.88
N LYS A 325 10.44 -26.33 7.11
CA LYS A 325 9.91 -27.45 7.91
C LYS A 325 8.54 -27.01 8.41
N THR A 326 7.49 -27.22 7.61
CA THR A 326 6.12 -27.12 8.10
C THR A 326 5.78 -28.41 8.84
N GLY A 327 5.14 -28.33 10.01
CA GLY A 327 4.67 -29.52 10.74
C GLY A 327 3.66 -30.40 9.96
N ASN A 328 3.23 -29.95 8.77
CA ASN A 328 2.50 -30.73 7.78
C ASN A 328 3.40 -30.97 6.55
N GLU A 329 3.67 -32.24 6.23
CA GLU A 329 4.44 -32.64 5.04
C GLU A 329 3.75 -32.26 3.72
N GLU A 330 2.42 -32.12 3.72
CA GLU A 330 1.60 -31.78 2.54
C GLU A 330 1.74 -30.33 2.05
N ASN A 331 2.36 -29.43 2.83
CA ASN A 331 2.46 -27.99 2.52
C ASN A 331 3.90 -27.51 2.25
N ARG A 332 4.81 -28.40 1.85
CA ARG A 332 6.16 -27.99 1.40
C ARG A 332 6.03 -27.13 0.14
N ALA A 333 6.08 -25.81 0.29
CA ALA A 333 6.20 -24.90 -0.85
C ALA A 333 7.45 -25.33 -1.66
N SER A 334 7.24 -25.66 -2.93
CA SER A 334 8.31 -26.05 -3.85
C SER A 334 9.31 -24.91 -3.99
N LEU A 335 10.59 -25.23 -3.86
CA LEU A 335 11.64 -24.27 -4.18
C LEU A 335 11.66 -24.00 -5.67
N VAL A 336 11.91 -22.74 -6.01
CA VAL A 336 12.21 -22.29 -7.36
C VAL A 336 13.69 -21.92 -7.35
N TRP A 337 14.48 -22.65 -8.13
CA TRP A 337 15.89 -22.35 -8.36
C TRP A 337 15.98 -21.40 -9.55
N ALA A 338 16.36 -20.15 -9.28
CA ALA A 338 16.38 -19.10 -10.28
C ALA A 338 17.76 -18.45 -10.37
N LEU A 339 18.15 -18.08 -11.59
CA LEU A 339 19.30 -17.21 -11.79
C LEU A 339 19.02 -15.83 -11.18
N LYS A 340 20.09 -15.13 -10.82
CA LYS A 340 20.03 -13.73 -10.35
C LYS A 340 19.14 -12.85 -11.25
N SER A 341 19.36 -12.89 -12.57
CA SER A 341 18.58 -12.11 -13.55
C SER A 341 17.09 -12.46 -13.52
N GLU A 342 16.74 -13.74 -13.34
CA GLU A 342 15.34 -14.17 -13.25
C GLU A 342 14.68 -13.64 -11.96
N ILE A 343 15.42 -13.61 -10.84
CA ILE A 343 14.95 -13.03 -9.57
C ILE A 343 14.71 -11.52 -9.70
N GLU A 344 15.56 -10.82 -10.45
CA GLU A 344 15.43 -9.39 -10.69
C GLU A 344 14.27 -9.06 -11.62
N GLU A 345 14.06 -9.83 -12.67
CA GLU A 345 13.12 -9.48 -13.75
C GLU A 345 11.73 -10.07 -13.55
N ARG A 346 11.63 -11.30 -13.03
CA ARG A 346 10.38 -12.08 -13.02
C ARG A 346 9.72 -12.13 -11.65
N TYR A 347 10.51 -12.29 -10.59
CA TYR A 347 9.98 -12.56 -9.25
C TYR A 347 9.83 -11.27 -8.43
N SER A 348 8.75 -11.21 -7.64
CA SER A 348 8.45 -10.09 -6.73
C SER A 348 8.90 -10.47 -5.32
N LEU A 349 10.07 -9.96 -4.93
CA LEU A 349 10.62 -10.11 -3.58
C LEU A 349 10.23 -8.87 -2.75
N PRO A 350 9.51 -9.04 -1.63
CA PRO A 350 9.14 -7.92 -0.77
C PRO A 350 10.37 -7.17 -0.27
N SER A 351 10.23 -5.86 -0.06
CA SER A 351 11.26 -4.99 0.54
C SER A 351 11.72 -5.44 1.93
N ALA A 352 10.98 -6.35 2.56
CA ALA A 352 11.40 -7.04 3.77
C ALA A 352 12.75 -7.75 3.60
N PHE A 353 13.09 -8.18 2.39
CA PHE A 353 14.31 -8.92 2.10
C PHE A 353 15.39 -8.08 1.41
N ASP A 354 15.22 -6.76 1.26
CA ASP A 354 16.15 -5.89 0.51
C ASP A 354 17.58 -5.94 1.04
N PHE A 355 17.76 -6.13 2.36
CA PHE A 355 19.10 -6.29 2.94
C PHE A 355 19.80 -7.54 2.39
N TYR A 356 19.10 -8.68 2.35
CA TYR A 356 19.65 -9.95 1.89
C TYR A 356 19.69 -10.07 0.37
N ARG A 357 18.81 -9.34 -0.33
CA ARG A 357 18.75 -9.29 -1.78
C ARG A 357 20.10 -8.92 -2.41
N LYS A 358 20.88 -8.07 -1.75
CA LYS A 358 22.22 -7.59 -2.19
C LYS A 358 23.30 -8.68 -2.30
N PHE A 359 23.07 -9.84 -1.68
CA PHE A 359 23.99 -10.98 -1.75
C PHE A 359 23.63 -11.95 -2.90
N VAL A 360 22.53 -11.65 -3.59
CA VAL A 360 22.05 -12.37 -4.78
C VAL A 360 22.15 -11.44 -5.99
N ILE A 361 21.65 -10.22 -5.84
CA ILE A 361 21.41 -9.16 -6.84
C ILE A 361 22.41 -8.02 -6.72
#